data_AF-A0A8T5N995-F1
#
_entry.id   AF-A0A8T5N995-F1
#
_cell.length_a   1.000
_cell.length_b   1.000
_cell.length_c   1.000
_cell.angle_alpha   90.00
_cell.angle_beta   90.00
_cell.angle_gamma   90.00
#
_symmetry.space_group_name_H-M   'P 1'
#
loop_
_entity.id
_entity.type
_entity.pdbx_description
1 polymer ?
#
loop_
_entity_poly.entity_id
_entity_poly.type
_entity_poly.pdbx_seq_one_letter_code
_entity_poly.pdbx_strand_id
1 'polypeptide(L)'
;MMKFDRIEMVNWLYMEGTKTLSITEKLKEDTLAIDMDGIEKVSINGAEGKLLSLPTGGKLLTWSSAKLEFMLSSELSREEMIKVAASMK
;
A
#
# COMPACT_ATOMS: atom_id res chain seq x y z
N MET A 1 -25.10 18.92 -8.36
CA MET A 1 -23.74 19.49 -8.33
C MET A 1 -22.82 18.43 -7.76
N MET A 2 -21.88 17.89 -8.55
CA MET A 2 -20.87 16.96 -8.02
C MET A 2 -19.95 17.74 -7.09
N LYS A 3 -19.69 17.18 -5.90
CA LYS A 3 -18.73 17.70 -4.94
C LYS A 3 -17.49 16.83 -5.05
N PHE A 4 -16.35 17.44 -5.34
CA PHE A 4 -15.07 16.74 -5.30
C PHE A 4 -14.48 16.92 -3.91
N ASP A 5 -14.27 15.83 -3.19
CA ASP A 5 -13.50 15.86 -1.96
C ASP A 5 -12.01 15.95 -2.30
N ARG A 6 -11.31 16.86 -1.62
CA ARG A 6 -9.87 17.04 -1.79
C ARG A 6 -9.16 16.00 -0.93
N ILE A 7 -8.48 15.06 -1.59
CA ILE A 7 -7.62 14.09 -0.93
C ILE A 7 -6.18 14.55 -1.08
N GLU A 8 -5.48 14.75 0.04
CA GLU A 8 -4.05 15.04 0.05
C GLU A 8 -3.27 13.73 0.13
N MET A 9 -2.31 13.57 -0.79
CA MET A 9 -1.47 12.37 -0.85
C MET A 9 -0.02 12.74 -1.13
N VAL A 10 0.89 11.95 -0.57
CA VAL A 10 2.32 11.97 -0.90
C VAL A 10 2.66 10.68 -1.61
N ASN A 11 3.36 10.77 -2.74
CA ASN A 11 3.86 9.61 -3.47
C ASN A 11 5.39 9.64 -3.54
N TRP A 12 6.01 8.55 -3.08
CA TRP A 12 7.43 8.29 -3.27
C TRP A 12 7.62 7.22 -4.33
N LEU A 13 8.40 7.55 -5.35
CA LEU A 13 8.70 6.66 -6.46
C LEU A 13 10.20 6.38 -6.49
N TYR A 14 10.57 5.12 -6.34
CA TYR A 14 11.92 4.62 -6.60
C TYR A 14 11.92 3.77 -7.86
N MET A 15 12.88 4.05 -8.75
CA MET A 15 13.05 3.33 -10.01
C MET A 15 14.51 2.90 -10.16
N GLU A 16 14.70 1.63 -10.48
CA GLU A 16 16.00 1.05 -10.78
C GLU A 16 15.89 0.12 -11.99
N GLY A 17 16.31 0.61 -13.16
CA GLY A 17 16.08 -0.07 -14.43
C GLY A 17 14.58 -0.21 -14.71
N THR A 18 14.10 -1.45 -14.84
CA THR A 18 12.67 -1.76 -15.02
C THR A 18 11.91 -1.92 -13.71
N LYS A 19 12.61 -1.99 -12.57
CA LYS A 19 11.98 -2.19 -11.27
C LYS A 19 11.41 -0.88 -10.76
N THR A 20 10.18 -0.93 -10.30
CA THR A 20 9.48 0.22 -9.71
C THR A 20 8.99 -0.12 -8.32
N LEU A 21 9.21 0.79 -7.38
CA LEU A 21 8.62 0.79 -6.06
C LEU A 21 7.92 2.12 -5.83
N SER A 22 6.62 2.06 -5.56
CA SER A 22 5.79 3.23 -5.30
C SER A 22 5.16 3.11 -3.93
N ILE A 23 5.35 4.12 -3.08
CA ILE A 23 4.69 4.24 -1.79
C ILE A 23 3.80 5.46 -1.83
N THR A 24 2.52 5.28 -1.55
CA THR A 24 1.56 6.37 -1.37
C THR A 24 1.15 6.44 0.07
N GLU A 25 1.20 7.64 0.64
CA GLU A 25 0.65 7.98 1.96
C GLU A 25 -0.51 8.94 1.78
N LYS A 26 -1.60 8.70 2.50
CA LYS A 26 -2.72 9.64 2.62
C LYS A 26 -3.30 9.59 4.04
N LEU A 27 -4.10 10.60 4.38
CA LEU A 27 -4.92 10.54 5.59
C LEU A 27 -5.93 9.39 5.48
N LYS A 28 -6.12 8.67 6.57
CA LYS A 28 -7.13 7.63 6.67
C LYS A 28 -8.51 8.29 6.62
N GLU A 29 -9.25 7.98 5.56
CA GLU A 29 -10.66 8.35 5.42
C GLU A 29 -11.52 7.10 5.66
N ASP A 30 -12.81 7.27 5.93
CA ASP A 30 -13.78 6.16 6.10
C ASP A 30 -14.07 5.40 4.79
N THR A 31 -13.21 5.53 3.78
CA THR A 31 -13.39 4.88 2.48
C THR A 31 -12.99 3.42 2.51
N LEU A 32 -14.02 2.59 2.32
CA LEU A 32 -14.08 1.22 1.82
C LEU A 32 -12.72 0.51 1.69
N ALA A 33 -12.46 -0.37 2.66
CA ALA A 33 -11.41 -1.36 2.56
C ALA A 33 -11.55 -2.14 1.25
N ILE A 34 -10.46 -2.25 0.49
CA ILE A 34 -10.42 -3.14 -0.67
C ILE A 34 -10.65 -4.56 -0.14
N ASP A 35 -11.79 -5.13 -0.48
CA ASP A 35 -12.13 -6.54 -0.23
C ASP A 35 -12.28 -7.19 -1.59
N MET A 36 -11.26 -7.94 -1.96
CA MET A 36 -11.12 -8.62 -3.24
C MET A 36 -10.70 -10.05 -2.94
N ASP A 37 -11.18 -11.00 -3.75
CA ASP A 37 -10.74 -12.38 -3.65
C ASP A 37 -9.22 -12.47 -3.88
N GLY A 38 -8.54 -13.26 -3.04
CA GLY A 38 -7.09 -13.43 -3.10
C GLY A 38 -6.27 -12.41 -2.30
N ILE A 39 -6.91 -11.60 -1.44
CA ILE A 39 -6.18 -10.78 -0.46
C ILE A 39 -5.62 -11.67 0.65
N GLU A 40 -4.31 -11.55 0.85
CA GLU A 40 -3.60 -12.12 2.00
C GLU A 40 -3.56 -11.09 3.15
N LYS A 41 -3.87 -11.53 4.38
CA LYS A 41 -3.66 -10.72 5.58
C LYS A 41 -2.22 -10.89 6.07
N VAL A 42 -1.53 -9.77 6.30
CA VAL A 42 -0.15 -9.73 6.81
C VAL A 42 -0.05 -8.83 8.04
N SER A 43 1.03 -8.94 8.80
CA SER A 43 1.31 -8.05 9.95
C SER A 43 2.46 -7.12 9.63
N ILE A 44 2.24 -5.82 9.77
CA ILE A 44 3.24 -4.75 9.59
C ILE A 44 3.40 -4.02 10.91
N ASN A 45 4.51 -4.26 11.63
CA ASN A 45 4.76 -3.68 12.96
C ASN A 45 3.58 -3.84 13.96
N GLY A 46 2.86 -4.95 13.89
CA GLY A 46 1.69 -5.23 14.73
C GLY A 46 0.37 -4.67 14.21
N ALA A 47 0.36 -3.87 13.13
CA ALA A 47 -0.84 -3.47 12.41
C ALA A 47 -1.25 -4.52 11.37
N GLU A 48 -2.56 -4.70 11.17
CA GLU A 48 -3.07 -5.54 10.08
C GLU A 48 -2.81 -4.85 8.73
N GLY A 49 -2.17 -5.57 7.82
CA GLY A 49 -1.99 -5.20 6.42
C GLY A 49 -2.70 -6.17 5.49
N LYS A 50 -2.98 -5.71 4.27
CA LYS A 50 -3.57 -6.50 3.19
C LYS A 50 -2.63 -6.52 2.00
N LEU A 51 -2.24 -7.70 1.56
CA LEU A 51 -1.37 -7.93 0.41
C LEU A 51 -2.18 -8.58 -0.71
N LEU A 52 -2.24 -7.92 -1.86
CA LEU A 52 -2.81 -8.44 -3.09
C LEU A 52 -1.69 -8.72 -4.08
N SER A 53 -1.64 -9.94 -4.62
CA SER A 53 -0.77 -10.29 -5.74
C SER A 53 -1.53 -10.17 -7.05
N LEU A 54 -1.03 -9.36 -7.97
CA LEU A 54 -1.64 -9.14 -9.28
C LEU A 54 -1.19 -10.23 -10.26
N PRO A 55 -2.03 -10.62 -11.23
CA PRO A 55 -1.68 -11.60 -12.26
C PRO A 55 -0.44 -11.23 -13.10
N THR A 56 -0.10 -9.94 -13.16
CA THR A 56 1.07 -9.41 -13.88
C THR A 56 2.39 -9.54 -13.10
N GLY A 57 2.37 -10.11 -11.89
CA GLY A 57 3.55 -10.27 -11.03
C GLY A 57 3.77 -9.14 -10.01
N GLY A 58 3.11 -8.00 -10.23
CA GLY A 58 3.08 -6.89 -9.27
C GLY A 58 2.31 -7.23 -7.99
N LYS A 59 2.60 -6.52 -6.91
CA LYS A 59 1.93 -6.66 -5.61
C LYS A 59 1.50 -5.30 -5.10
N LEU A 60 0.39 -5.29 -4.36
CA LEU A 60 -0.15 -4.14 -3.66
C LEU A 60 -0.27 -4.49 -2.19
N LEU A 61 0.46 -3.78 -1.33
CA LEU A 61 0.38 -3.90 0.11
C LEU A 61 -0.24 -2.62 0.68
N THR A 62 -1.34 -2.75 1.41
CA THR A 62 -1.97 -1.64 2.13
C THR A 62 -1.94 -1.88 3.63
N TRP A 63 -1.63 -0.87 4.41
CA TRP A 63 -1.71 -0.92 5.87
C TRP A 63 -2.01 0.46 6.43
N SER A 64 -2.46 0.52 7.68
CA SER A 64 -2.64 1.80 8.38
C SER A 64 -1.63 1.91 9.52
N SER A 65 -1.14 3.13 9.75
CA SER A 65 -0.44 3.50 10.98
C SER A 65 -1.00 4.82 11.50
N ALA A 66 -1.48 4.82 12.74
CA ALA A 66 -2.16 5.96 13.35
C ALA A 66 -3.28 6.55 12.46
N LYS A 67 -3.08 7.77 11.92
CA LYS A 67 -4.05 8.50 11.08
C LYS A 67 -3.77 8.35 9.59
N LEU A 68 -2.79 7.55 9.21
CA LEU A 68 -2.32 7.42 7.83
C LEU A 68 -2.67 6.04 7.27
N GLU A 69 -3.02 6.03 6.00
CA GLU A 69 -3.10 4.84 5.17
C GLU A 69 -1.96 4.86 4.17
N PHE A 70 -1.26 3.73 4.09
CA PHE A 70 -0.16 3.51 3.18
C PHE A 70 -0.54 2.48 2.13
N MET A 71 -0.06 2.69 0.92
CA MET A 71 -0.11 1.74 -0.18
C MET A 71 1.28 1.62 -0.79
N LEU A 72 1.83 0.41 -0.77
CA LEU A 72 3.08 0.05 -1.43
C LEU A 72 2.77 -0.80 -2.66
N SER A 73 3.25 -0.39 -3.82
CA SER A 73 3.16 -1.15 -5.07
C SER A 73 4.56 -1.48 -5.60
N SER A 74 4.82 -2.76 -5.88
CA SER A 74 6.08 -3.19 -6.50
C SER A 74 6.01 -4.62 -7.02
N GLU A 75 7.02 -5.02 -7.80
CA GLU A 75 7.26 -6.43 -8.20
C GLU A 75 8.07 -7.21 -7.16
N LEU A 76 8.46 -6.57 -6.05
CA LEU A 76 9.19 -7.21 -4.95
C LEU A 76 8.49 -8.48 -4.43
N SER A 77 9.27 -9.37 -3.83
CA SER A 77 8.72 -10.53 -3.11
C SER A 77 7.85 -10.10 -1.93
N ARG A 78 7.02 -11.02 -1.45
CA ARG A 78 6.17 -10.80 -0.28
C ARG A 78 6.99 -10.34 0.93
N GLU A 79 8.09 -11.03 1.20
CA GLU A 79 8.97 -10.78 2.35
C GLU A 79 9.62 -9.40 2.25
N GLU A 80 10.06 -9.00 1.06
CA GLU A 80 10.63 -7.68 0.80
C GLU A 80 9.59 -6.57 0.96
N MET A 81 8.37 -6.77 0.46
CA MET A 81 7.27 -5.81 0.62
C MET A 81 6.97 -5.56 2.11
N ILE A 82 6.85 -6.62 2.91
CA ILE A 82 6.64 -6.53 4.35
C ILE A 82 7.80 -5.81 5.03
N LYS A 83 9.05 -6.11 4.64
CA LYS A 83 10.24 -5.48 5.20
C LYS A 83 10.31 -3.98 4.91
N VAL A 84 9.98 -3.56 3.68
CA VAL A 84 9.90 -2.13 3.32
C VAL A 84 8.82 -1.45 4.14
N ALA A 85 7.61 -2.00 4.19
CA ALA A 85 6.50 -1.44 4.96
C ALA A 85 6.82 -1.33 6.46
N ALA A 86 7.46 -2.34 7.03
CA ALA A 86 7.90 -2.34 8.44
C ALA A 86 9.02 -1.33 8.72
N SER A 87 9.76 -0.87 7.70
CA SER A 87 10.79 0.15 7.86
C SER A 87 10.25 1.59 7.88
N MET A 88 8.98 1.78 7.48
CA MET A 88 8.33 3.09 7.49
C MET A 88 7.99 3.50 8.94
N LYS A 89 8.23 4.78 9.25
CA LYS A 89 8.02 5.38 10.58
C LYS A 89 6.79 6.26 10.59
#